data_AF-A0A1A9HD18-F1
#
_entry.id   AF-A0A1A9HD18-F1
#
_cell.length_a   1.000
_cell.length_b   1.000
_cell.length_c   1.000
_cell.angle_alpha   90.00
_cell.angle_beta   90.00
_cell.angle_gamma   90.00
#
_symmetry.space_group_name_H-M   'P 1'
#
loop_
_entity.id
_entity.type
_entity.pdbx_description
1 polymer ?
#
loop_
_entity_poly.entity_id
_entity_poly.type
_entity_poly.pdbx_seq_one_letter_code
_entity_poly.pdbx_strand_id
1 'polypeptide(L)'
;MEGFLFCNLDYQRKKDFTLKMHGLLKGNKAKEELDFTKWCWPNMKALGIEYCVFPWYYTIKDFSNAYLNENYKKTILEARKNPVIIHYDAWWGAVKPWDYPFGLKADLWLNALAKTPFMSDYTKQIHINESFYTTKMAQQHYFSPTKSSKDILFKTPYLFFKSYLFVVFKERKIHLRIFNVTCGLVKRSFKKLIYWVFLMPKALAKRVVSKILRILGLHGIVKKILIKLFKKG
;
A
#
# COMPACT_ATOMS: atom_id res chain seq x y z
N MET A 1 15.21 -14.11 12.28
CA MET A 1 13.94 -14.35 11.57
C MET A 1 13.23 -15.44 12.35
N GLU A 2 12.47 -15.04 13.37
CA GLU A 2 11.61 -15.95 14.12
C GLU A 2 10.18 -15.57 13.80
N GLY A 3 9.33 -16.57 13.61
CA GLY A 3 7.97 -16.38 13.13
C GLY A 3 7.27 -17.70 12.88
N PHE A 4 8.06 -18.71 12.51
CA PHE A 4 7.60 -20.09 12.43
C PHE A 4 8.73 -21.05 12.79
N LEU A 5 8.43 -22.02 13.65
CA LEU A 5 9.35 -23.05 14.11
C LEU A 5 8.67 -24.41 14.03
N PHE A 6 9.37 -25.39 13.46
CA PHE A 6 8.97 -26.79 13.52
C PHE A 6 9.82 -27.51 14.57
N CYS A 7 9.19 -27.86 15.70
CA CYS A 7 9.89 -28.38 16.87
C CYS A 7 9.84 -29.93 16.92
N ASN A 8 11.01 -30.57 16.94
CA ASN A 8 11.09 -32.00 17.25
C ASN A 8 11.01 -32.22 18.77
N LEU A 9 9.78 -32.39 19.27
CA LEU A 9 9.52 -32.51 20.70
C LEU A 9 10.11 -33.78 21.32
N ASP A 10 10.21 -34.88 20.57
CA ASP A 10 10.84 -36.11 21.05
C ASP A 10 12.33 -35.91 21.30
N TYR A 11 13.02 -35.30 20.34
CA TYR A 11 14.43 -34.93 20.49
C TYR A 11 14.64 -33.94 21.64
N GLN A 12 13.79 -32.92 21.76
CA GLN A 12 13.87 -31.93 22.85
C GLN A 12 13.73 -32.58 24.23
N ARG A 13 12.80 -33.53 24.38
CA ARG A 13 12.64 -34.30 25.63
C ARG A 13 13.87 -35.16 25.92
N LYS A 14 14.38 -35.93 24.94
CA LYS A 14 15.58 -36.76 25.09
C LYS A 14 16.86 -35.99 25.41
N LYS A 15 16.87 -34.67 25.18
CA LYS A 15 18.02 -33.79 25.42
C LYS A 15 17.82 -32.85 26.60
N ASP A 16 16.77 -33.04 27.41
CA ASP A 16 16.44 -32.21 28.56
C ASP A 16 16.37 -30.71 28.20
N PHE A 17 15.82 -30.40 27.04
CA PHE A 17 15.82 -29.04 26.48
C PHE A 17 15.23 -28.02 27.46
N THR A 18 14.08 -28.32 28.05
CA THR A 18 13.40 -27.44 29.02
C THR A 18 14.24 -27.19 30.26
N LEU A 19 14.93 -28.21 30.81
CA LEU A 19 15.81 -28.05 31.97
C LEU A 19 17.02 -27.18 31.64
N LYS A 20 17.62 -27.35 30.46
CA LYS A 20 18.75 -26.53 29.99
C LYS A 20 18.33 -25.07 29.76
N MET A 21 17.17 -24.86 29.16
CA MET A 21 16.56 -23.53 28.99
C MET A 21 16.33 -22.84 30.33
N HIS A 22 15.79 -23.55 31.32
CA HIS A 22 15.61 -23.02 32.67
C HIS A 22 16.92 -22.62 33.33
N GLY A 23 17.98 -23.41 33.15
CA GLY A 23 19.32 -23.10 33.62
C GLY A 23 19.89 -21.82 32.99
N LEU A 24 19.68 -21.60 31.70
CA LEU A 24 20.11 -20.38 30.99
C LEU A 24 19.39 -19.13 31.51
N LEU A 25 18.06 -19.23 31.68
CA LEU A 25 17.21 -18.16 32.19
C LEU A 25 17.61 -17.77 33.61
N LYS A 26 17.74 -18.76 34.51
CA LYS A 26 18.20 -18.54 35.90
C LYS A 26 19.61 -17.96 35.97
N GLY A 27 20.50 -18.41 35.09
CA GLY A 27 21.88 -17.92 35.01
C GLY A 27 22.01 -16.54 34.36
N ASN A 28 20.90 -15.94 33.90
CA ASN A 28 20.87 -14.67 33.16
C ASN A 28 21.81 -14.65 31.94
N LYS A 29 22.03 -15.82 31.33
CA LYS A 29 22.94 -16.03 30.19
C LYS A 29 22.30 -15.71 28.84
N ALA A 30 20.97 -15.58 28.80
CA ALA A 30 20.19 -15.15 27.67
C ALA A 30 19.08 -14.22 28.19
N LYS A 31 19.04 -12.99 27.71
CA LYS A 31 18.16 -11.93 28.23
C LYS A 31 17.07 -11.55 27.24
N GLU A 32 17.35 -11.71 25.96
CA GLU A 32 16.45 -11.36 24.88
C GLU A 32 16.22 -12.57 23.96
N GLU A 33 15.16 -12.51 23.16
CA GLU A 33 14.81 -13.55 22.17
C GLU A 33 16.01 -13.94 21.30
N LEU A 34 16.80 -12.95 20.85
CA LEU A 34 17.99 -13.18 20.02
C LEU A 34 19.07 -14.02 20.71
N ASP A 35 19.23 -13.90 22.03
CA ASP A 35 20.19 -14.72 22.77
C ASP A 35 19.75 -16.19 22.80
N PHE A 36 18.44 -16.41 22.95
CA PHE A 36 17.86 -17.76 22.86
C PHE A 36 17.99 -18.32 21.45
N THR A 37 17.72 -17.53 20.40
CA THR A 37 17.95 -17.94 19.01
C THR A 37 19.39 -18.41 18.82
N LYS A 38 20.35 -17.63 19.32
CA LYS A 38 21.78 -17.93 19.19
C LYS A 38 22.17 -19.21 19.90
N TRP A 39 21.62 -19.44 21.09
CA TRP A 39 21.86 -20.68 21.82
C TRP A 39 21.24 -21.90 21.13
N CYS A 40 20.07 -21.74 20.52
CA CYS A 40 19.39 -22.80 19.77
C CYS A 40 20.03 -23.10 18.42
N TRP A 41 20.63 -22.09 17.76
CA TRP A 41 21.12 -22.15 16.37
C TRP A 41 21.92 -23.40 16.00
N PRO A 42 22.89 -23.87 16.82
CA PRO A 42 23.67 -25.07 16.51
C PRO A 42 22.84 -26.34 16.33
N ASN A 43 21.61 -26.37 16.86
CA ASN A 43 20.69 -27.51 16.77
C ASN A 43 19.51 -27.26 15.82
N MET A 44 19.50 -26.13 15.09
CA MET A 44 18.43 -25.75 14.19
C MET A 44 18.82 -26.01 12.73
N LYS A 45 17.81 -26.36 11.92
CA LYS A 45 17.92 -26.35 10.46
C LYS A 45 17.06 -25.24 9.90
N ALA A 46 17.58 -24.54 8.89
CA ALA A 46 16.82 -23.51 8.20
C ALA A 46 15.69 -24.16 7.38
N LEU A 47 14.47 -23.64 7.54
CA LEU A 47 13.36 -23.91 6.63
C LEU A 47 13.50 -23.04 5.38
N GLY A 48 12.77 -23.37 4.31
CA GLY A 48 12.65 -22.50 3.16
C GLY A 48 11.96 -21.18 3.50
N ILE A 49 12.24 -20.13 2.71
CA ILE A 49 11.68 -18.79 2.95
C ILE A 49 10.17 -18.73 2.68
N GLU A 50 9.61 -19.70 1.95
CA GLU A 50 8.17 -19.87 1.73
C GLU A 50 7.36 -20.05 3.02
N TYR A 51 8.02 -20.46 4.12
CA TYR A 51 7.42 -20.58 5.46
C TYR A 51 7.49 -19.28 6.28
N CYS A 52 8.06 -18.20 5.75
CA CYS A 52 8.14 -16.92 6.44
C CYS A 52 8.21 -15.75 5.43
N VAL A 53 7.23 -15.64 4.54
CA VAL A 53 7.21 -14.60 3.50
C VAL A 53 6.61 -13.31 4.07
N PHE A 54 7.37 -12.22 4.04
CA PHE A 54 6.87 -10.92 4.47
C PHE A 54 6.12 -10.19 3.35
N PRO A 55 5.02 -9.46 3.65
CA PRO A 55 4.37 -8.57 2.68
C PRO A 55 5.36 -7.58 2.04
N TRP A 56 6.33 -7.08 2.80
CA TRP A 56 7.34 -6.15 2.29
C TRP A 56 8.12 -6.69 1.09
N TYR A 57 8.35 -8.01 0.99
CA TYR A 57 9.06 -8.62 -0.14
C TYR A 57 8.38 -8.36 -1.49
N TYR A 58 7.08 -8.07 -1.51
CA TYR A 58 6.34 -7.73 -2.73
C TYR A 58 6.62 -6.30 -3.22
N THR A 59 7.22 -5.44 -2.40
CA THR A 59 7.64 -4.09 -2.80
C THR A 59 9.01 -4.07 -3.45
N ILE A 60 9.83 -5.10 -3.20
CA ILE A 60 11.20 -5.19 -3.68
C ILE A 60 11.20 -5.62 -5.14
N LYS A 61 11.87 -4.82 -5.98
CA LYS A 61 12.06 -5.12 -7.40
C LYS A 61 13.31 -5.94 -7.66
N ASP A 62 14.36 -5.69 -6.89
CA ASP A 62 15.64 -6.37 -6.97
C ASP A 62 16.10 -6.79 -5.56
N PHE A 63 16.36 -8.08 -5.39
CA PHE A 63 16.79 -8.68 -4.13
C PHE A 63 18.32 -8.76 -3.99
N SER A 64 19.09 -8.35 -5.00
CA SER A 64 20.57 -8.36 -4.96
C SER A 64 21.11 -7.71 -3.68
N ASN A 65 20.55 -6.55 -3.33
CA ASN A 65 20.91 -5.74 -2.16
C ASN A 65 20.00 -5.96 -0.94
N ALA A 66 19.07 -6.93 -0.98
CA ALA A 66 18.20 -7.19 0.16
C ALA A 66 18.99 -7.84 1.30
N TYR A 67 18.71 -7.41 2.54
CA TYR A 67 19.24 -8.04 3.75
C TYR A 67 18.54 -9.38 4.00
N LEU A 68 18.96 -10.40 3.25
CA LEU A 68 18.45 -11.77 3.27
C LEU A 68 19.60 -12.75 3.20
N ASN A 69 19.40 -13.94 3.79
CA ASN A 69 20.34 -15.04 3.64
C ASN A 69 20.49 -15.39 2.14
N GLU A 70 21.72 -15.68 1.69
CA GLU A 70 22.01 -15.98 0.29
C GLU A 70 21.24 -17.20 -0.25
N ASN A 71 20.97 -18.21 0.59
CA ASN A 71 20.14 -19.34 0.18
C ASN A 71 18.70 -18.92 -0.08
N TYR A 72 18.18 -17.95 0.68
CA TYR A 72 16.84 -17.42 0.47
C TYR A 72 16.75 -16.52 -0.75
N LYS A 73 17.81 -15.76 -1.08
CA LYS A 73 17.83 -14.95 -2.31
C LYS A 73 17.63 -15.82 -3.57
N LYS A 74 18.05 -17.08 -3.54
CA LYS A 74 17.84 -18.04 -4.66
C LYS A 74 16.38 -18.45 -4.83
N THR A 75 15.60 -18.50 -3.76
CA THR A 75 14.22 -19.04 -3.77
C THR A 75 13.13 -18.00 -3.51
N ILE A 76 13.49 -16.77 -3.11
CA ILE A 76 12.53 -15.73 -2.70
C ILE A 76 11.53 -15.36 -3.79
N LEU A 77 11.94 -15.37 -5.06
CA LEU A 77 11.04 -15.06 -6.18
C LEU A 77 9.94 -16.10 -6.32
N GLU A 78 10.25 -17.37 -6.04
CA GLU A 78 9.28 -18.46 -6.07
C GLU A 78 8.40 -18.45 -4.82
N ALA A 79 9.00 -18.26 -3.63
CA ALA A 79 8.27 -18.10 -2.37
C ALA A 79 7.28 -16.93 -2.40
N ARG A 80 7.57 -15.85 -3.14
CA ARG A 80 6.62 -14.74 -3.37
C ARG A 80 5.41 -15.15 -4.21
N LYS A 81 5.55 -16.10 -5.13
CA LYS A 81 4.43 -16.57 -5.96
C LYS A 81 3.60 -17.59 -5.19
N ASN A 82 4.29 -18.49 -4.49
CA ASN A 82 3.71 -19.64 -3.80
C ASN A 82 4.12 -19.66 -2.32
N PRO A 83 3.69 -18.67 -1.52
CA PRO A 83 3.97 -18.66 -0.09
C PRO A 83 3.18 -19.76 0.62
N VAL A 84 3.81 -20.46 1.56
CA VAL A 84 3.11 -21.36 2.49
C VAL A 84 2.60 -20.55 3.70
N ILE A 85 3.42 -19.65 4.22
CA ILE A 85 3.07 -18.76 5.34
C ILE A 85 3.40 -17.31 4.97
N ILE A 86 2.43 -16.43 5.15
CA ILE A 86 2.64 -14.98 5.12
C ILE A 86 2.78 -14.49 6.56
N HIS A 87 3.92 -13.86 6.87
CA HIS A 87 4.20 -13.33 8.19
C HIS A 87 4.10 -11.80 8.17
N TYR A 88 3.08 -11.25 8.83
CA TYR A 88 2.88 -9.80 8.97
C TYR A 88 3.73 -9.23 10.12
N ASP A 89 5.05 -9.23 9.97
CA ASP A 89 5.99 -8.70 10.98
C ASP A 89 6.13 -7.16 10.89
N ALA A 90 5.88 -6.49 12.01
CA ALA A 90 5.96 -5.04 12.11
C ALA A 90 7.39 -4.49 11.93
N TRP A 91 8.42 -5.25 12.35
CA TRP A 91 9.82 -4.83 12.22
C TRP A 91 10.27 -4.73 10.76
N TRP A 92 9.65 -5.50 9.87
CA TRP A 92 9.90 -5.45 8.43
C TRP A 92 8.92 -4.53 7.69
N GLY A 93 8.31 -3.59 8.41
CA GLY A 93 7.42 -2.57 7.85
C GLY A 93 6.08 -3.13 7.36
N ALA A 94 5.70 -4.35 7.76
CA ALA A 94 4.37 -4.85 7.47
C ALA A 94 3.36 -4.21 8.43
N VAL A 95 2.51 -3.34 7.89
CA VAL A 95 1.34 -2.86 8.62
C VAL A 95 0.41 -4.05 8.87
N LYS A 96 -0.11 -4.16 10.09
CA LYS A 96 -1.00 -5.25 10.45
C LYS A 96 -2.30 -5.18 9.63
N PRO A 97 -2.76 -6.31 9.06
CA PRO A 97 -3.90 -6.29 8.15
C PRO A 97 -5.24 -6.03 8.87
N TRP A 98 -5.34 -6.29 10.18
CA TRP A 98 -6.51 -5.94 10.97
C TRP A 98 -6.64 -4.43 11.19
N ASP A 99 -5.53 -3.72 11.40
CA ASP A 99 -5.55 -2.25 11.49
C ASP A 99 -5.62 -1.59 10.11
N TYR A 100 -5.24 -2.32 9.07
CA TYR A 100 -5.05 -1.79 7.73
C TYR A 100 -5.46 -2.77 6.62
N PRO A 101 -6.78 -2.92 6.34
CA PRO A 101 -7.31 -3.97 5.45
C PRO A 101 -6.97 -3.80 3.96
N PHE A 102 -6.40 -2.67 3.56
CA PHE A 102 -6.00 -2.38 2.17
C PHE A 102 -4.48 -2.46 1.97
N GLY A 103 -3.78 -2.98 2.98
CA GLY A 103 -2.34 -3.14 2.96
C GLY A 103 -1.90 -4.20 1.96
N LEU A 104 -0.59 -4.22 1.69
CA LEU A 104 0.02 -5.23 0.85
C LEU A 104 -0.25 -6.62 1.44
N LYS A 105 -0.85 -7.51 0.64
CA LYS A 105 -1.27 -8.85 1.06
C LYS A 105 -2.30 -8.91 2.19
N ALA A 106 -2.96 -7.80 2.55
CA ALA A 106 -4.02 -7.82 3.56
C ALA A 106 -5.25 -8.64 3.11
N ASP A 107 -5.44 -8.81 1.80
CA ASP A 107 -6.48 -9.64 1.19
C ASP A 107 -6.41 -11.10 1.68
N LEU A 108 -5.21 -11.66 1.84
CA LEU A 108 -5.05 -13.04 2.32
C LEU A 108 -5.52 -13.19 3.77
N TRP A 109 -5.20 -12.22 4.63
CA TRP A 109 -5.66 -12.21 6.01
C TRP A 109 -7.18 -12.02 6.09
N LEU A 110 -7.74 -11.09 5.31
CA LEU A 110 -9.18 -10.87 5.24
C LEU A 110 -9.93 -12.13 4.75
N ASN A 111 -9.39 -12.83 3.76
CA ASN A 111 -9.96 -14.08 3.27
C ASN A 111 -9.94 -15.20 4.32
N ALA A 112 -8.92 -15.21 5.20
CA ALA A 112 -8.87 -16.13 6.33
C ALA A 112 -9.89 -15.71 7.41
N LEU A 113 -9.89 -14.42 7.80
CA LEU A 113 -10.83 -13.87 8.77
C LEU A 113 -12.29 -14.13 8.39
N ALA A 114 -12.64 -13.97 7.10
CA ALA A 114 -13.99 -14.17 6.57
C ALA A 114 -14.53 -15.61 6.79
N LYS A 115 -13.64 -16.58 7.06
CA LYS A 115 -14.00 -17.98 7.36
C LYS A 115 -14.11 -18.26 8.86
N THR A 116 -14.01 -17.22 9.69
CA THR A 116 -14.07 -17.32 11.15
C THR A 116 -15.26 -16.52 11.69
N PRO A 117 -15.77 -16.87 12.88
CA PRO A 117 -16.80 -16.06 13.54
C PRO A 117 -16.37 -14.61 13.83
N PHE A 118 -15.07 -14.34 13.93
CA PHE A 118 -14.52 -13.02 14.23
C PHE A 118 -14.75 -11.98 13.11
N MET A 119 -15.18 -12.40 11.92
CA MET A 119 -15.52 -11.47 10.84
C MET A 119 -16.64 -10.50 11.24
N SER A 120 -17.64 -10.95 12.00
CA SER A 120 -18.73 -10.07 12.46
C SER A 120 -18.19 -8.96 13.37
N ASP A 121 -17.31 -9.31 14.31
CA ASP A 121 -16.73 -8.34 15.24
C ASP A 121 -15.84 -7.35 14.50
N TYR A 122 -15.02 -7.86 13.57
CA TYR A 122 -14.18 -7.02 12.73
C TYR A 122 -15.00 -6.02 11.92
N THR A 123 -16.02 -6.46 11.20
CA THR A 123 -16.87 -5.57 10.39
C THR A 123 -17.62 -4.55 11.25
N LYS A 124 -18.07 -4.92 12.45
CA LYS A 124 -18.65 -3.98 13.42
C LYS A 124 -17.64 -2.92 13.84
N GLN A 125 -16.38 -3.29 14.09
CA GLN A 125 -15.31 -2.33 14.42
C GLN A 125 -14.96 -1.42 13.24
N ILE A 126 -14.95 -1.94 12.01
CA ILE A 126 -14.80 -1.11 10.80
C ILE A 126 -15.93 -0.09 10.70
N HIS A 127 -17.17 -0.50 10.95
CA HIS A 127 -18.33 0.39 10.88
C HIS A 127 -18.28 1.49 11.95
N ILE A 128 -17.94 1.17 13.20
CA ILE A 128 -17.77 2.15 14.28
C ILE A 128 -16.69 3.17 13.92
N ASN A 129 -15.61 2.74 13.25
CA ASN A 129 -14.47 3.56 12.88
C ASN A 129 -14.48 3.98 11.40
N GLU A 130 -15.65 4.06 10.76
CA GLU A 130 -15.78 4.26 9.31
C GLU A 130 -15.01 5.49 8.82
N SER A 131 -15.03 6.60 9.58
CA SER A 131 -14.34 7.85 9.23
C SER A 131 -12.82 7.68 9.16
N PHE A 132 -12.25 6.94 10.11
CA PHE A 132 -10.82 6.61 10.13
C PHE A 132 -10.44 5.78 8.91
N TYR A 133 -11.16 4.69 8.66
CA TYR A 133 -10.88 3.80 7.53
C TYR A 133 -11.09 4.48 6.18
N THR A 134 -12.14 5.29 6.04
CA THR A 134 -12.41 6.09 4.83
C THR A 134 -11.26 7.05 4.53
N THR A 135 -10.75 7.74 5.56
CA THR A 135 -9.60 8.64 5.44
C THR A 135 -8.35 7.90 4.99
N LYS A 136 -8.07 6.76 5.64
CA LYS A 136 -6.92 5.91 5.30
C LYS A 136 -6.99 5.36 3.87
N MET A 137 -8.16 4.88 3.45
CA MET A 137 -8.42 4.45 2.07
C MET A 137 -8.15 5.57 1.07
N ALA A 138 -8.65 6.78 1.34
CA ALA A 138 -8.46 7.91 0.45
C ALA A 138 -6.97 8.31 0.38
N GLN A 139 -6.30 8.37 1.54
CA GLN A 139 -4.87 8.64 1.63
C GLN A 139 -4.05 7.66 0.81
N GLN A 140 -4.36 6.38 0.81
CA GLN A 140 -3.56 5.44 0.00
C GLN A 140 -3.98 5.38 -1.46
N HIS A 141 -5.28 5.25 -1.73
CA HIS A 141 -5.72 4.99 -3.09
C HIS A 141 -5.63 6.24 -3.96
N TYR A 142 -5.96 7.42 -3.41
CA TYR A 142 -6.02 8.67 -4.15
C TYR A 142 -4.82 9.58 -3.88
N PHE A 143 -4.37 9.67 -2.62
CA PHE A 143 -3.42 10.70 -2.17
C PHE A 143 -2.12 10.15 -1.56
N SER A 144 -1.64 8.98 -2.02
CA SER A 144 -0.48 8.34 -1.39
C SER A 144 0.75 9.27 -1.42
N PRO A 145 1.53 9.36 -0.32
CA PRO A 145 2.76 10.15 -0.29
C PRO A 145 3.78 9.76 -1.37
N THR A 146 3.67 8.53 -1.90
CA THR A 146 4.55 8.01 -2.96
C THR A 146 4.15 8.48 -4.37
N LYS A 147 2.96 9.07 -4.53
CA LYS A 147 2.49 9.59 -5.83
C LYS A 147 3.07 10.98 -6.08
N SER A 148 3.54 11.21 -7.30
CA SER A 148 3.97 12.55 -7.71
C SER A 148 2.80 13.54 -7.70
N SER A 149 3.08 14.83 -7.46
CA SER A 149 2.06 15.89 -7.51
C SER A 149 1.32 15.94 -8.85
N LYS A 150 2.00 15.59 -9.96
CA LYS A 150 1.40 15.47 -11.29
C LYS A 150 0.36 14.34 -11.35
N ASP A 151 0.66 13.20 -10.74
CA ASP A 151 -0.27 12.08 -10.68
C ASP A 151 -1.48 12.40 -9.79
N ILE A 152 -1.25 13.06 -8.66
CA ILE A 152 -2.32 13.53 -7.78
C ILE A 152 -3.22 14.54 -8.52
N LEU A 153 -2.65 15.47 -9.28
CA LEU A 153 -3.44 16.49 -9.96
C LEU A 153 -4.23 15.95 -11.15
N PHE A 154 -3.70 14.97 -11.89
CA PHE A 154 -4.27 14.56 -13.18
C PHE A 154 -4.78 13.13 -13.26
N LYS A 155 -4.19 12.18 -12.54
CA LYS A 155 -4.64 10.78 -12.53
C LYS A 155 -5.68 10.54 -11.45
N THR A 156 -5.50 11.11 -10.27
CA THR A 156 -6.40 10.89 -9.12
C THR A 156 -7.84 11.31 -9.40
N PRO A 157 -8.15 12.48 -10.00
CA PRO A 157 -9.53 12.82 -10.35
C PRO A 157 -10.18 11.81 -11.30
N TYR A 158 -9.45 11.37 -12.33
CA TYR A 158 -9.94 10.33 -13.24
C TYR A 158 -10.22 9.01 -12.50
N LEU A 159 -9.31 8.59 -11.61
CA LEU A 159 -9.51 7.39 -10.78
C LEU A 159 -10.73 7.52 -9.88
N PHE A 160 -10.91 8.67 -9.23
CA PHE A 160 -12.09 8.95 -8.40
C PHE A 160 -13.39 8.83 -9.21
N PHE A 161 -13.47 9.49 -10.37
CA PHE A 161 -14.62 9.38 -11.25
C PHE A 161 -14.85 7.95 -11.74
N LYS A 162 -13.79 7.22 -12.09
CA LYS A 162 -13.90 5.83 -12.50
C LYS A 162 -14.47 4.96 -11.37
N SER A 163 -13.99 5.13 -10.13
CA SER A 163 -14.47 4.41 -8.96
C SER A 163 -15.93 4.76 -8.65
N TYR A 164 -16.29 6.04 -8.70
CA TYR A 164 -17.68 6.49 -8.53
C TYR A 164 -18.60 5.87 -9.58
N LEU A 165 -18.23 5.92 -10.87
CA LEU A 165 -19.00 5.29 -11.93
C LEU A 165 -19.07 3.77 -11.74
N PHE A 166 -18.00 3.14 -11.27
CA PHE A 166 -18.04 1.70 -11.00
C PHE A 166 -19.08 1.36 -9.94
N VAL A 167 -19.09 2.08 -8.82
CA VAL A 167 -20.10 1.89 -7.75
C VAL A 167 -21.50 2.16 -8.28
N VAL A 168 -21.73 3.33 -8.90
CA VAL A 168 -23.06 3.71 -9.41
C VAL A 168 -23.59 2.71 -10.44
N PHE A 169 -22.76 2.24 -11.36
CA PHE A 169 -23.22 1.37 -12.44
C PHE A 169 -23.28 -0.11 -12.02
N LYS A 170 -22.35 -0.59 -11.19
CA LYS A 170 -22.32 -1.98 -10.72
C LYS A 170 -23.39 -2.25 -9.67
N GLU A 171 -23.50 -1.41 -8.64
CA GLU A 171 -24.50 -1.58 -7.57
C GLU A 171 -25.93 -1.40 -8.10
N ARG A 172 -26.12 -0.54 -9.12
CA ARG A 172 -27.43 -0.33 -9.77
C ARG A 172 -27.70 -1.26 -10.95
N LYS A 173 -26.85 -2.28 -11.19
CA LYS A 173 -26.98 -3.27 -12.29
C LYS A 173 -27.12 -2.64 -13.68
N ILE A 174 -26.55 -1.46 -13.92
CA ILE A 174 -26.59 -0.79 -15.23
C ILE A 174 -25.56 -1.47 -16.16
N HIS A 175 -25.97 -1.84 -17.37
CA HIS A 175 -25.18 -2.63 -18.32
C HIS A 175 -23.71 -2.17 -18.47
N LEU A 176 -22.78 -3.13 -18.42
CA LEU A 176 -21.32 -2.95 -18.54
C LEU A 176 -20.89 -2.11 -19.76
N ARG A 177 -21.68 -2.17 -20.84
CA ARG A 177 -21.44 -1.43 -22.08
C ARG A 177 -21.57 0.09 -21.87
N ILE A 178 -22.56 0.53 -21.09
CA ILE A 178 -22.76 1.95 -20.76
C ILE A 178 -21.65 2.43 -19.84
N PHE A 179 -21.25 1.62 -18.85
CA PHE A 179 -20.11 1.92 -17.98
C PHE A 179 -18.82 2.17 -18.78
N ASN A 180 -18.48 1.27 -19.71
CA ASN A 180 -17.27 1.41 -20.53
C ASN A 180 -17.30 2.66 -21.40
N VAL A 181 -18.45 3.00 -21.99
CA VAL A 181 -18.64 4.22 -22.79
C VAL A 181 -18.44 5.46 -21.91
N THR A 182 -19.09 5.52 -20.74
CA THR A 182 -18.98 6.66 -19.81
C THR A 182 -17.55 6.82 -19.31
N CYS A 183 -16.87 5.74 -18.92
CA CYS A 183 -15.45 5.80 -18.54
C CYS A 183 -14.56 6.28 -19.69
N GLY A 184 -14.82 5.85 -20.92
CA GLY A 184 -14.12 6.30 -22.12
C GLY A 184 -14.27 7.80 -22.37
N LEU A 185 -15.49 8.33 -22.22
CA LEU A 185 -15.79 9.76 -22.34
C LEU A 185 -15.06 10.57 -21.27
N VAL A 186 -15.15 10.14 -20.00
CA VAL A 186 -14.44 10.80 -18.89
C VAL A 186 -12.93 10.81 -19.14
N LYS A 187 -12.34 9.67 -19.55
CA LYS A 187 -10.91 9.59 -19.88
C LYS A 187 -10.52 10.57 -21.00
N ARG A 188 -11.34 10.69 -22.04
CA ARG A 188 -11.10 11.60 -23.17
C ARG A 188 -11.17 13.06 -22.71
N SER A 189 -12.13 13.41 -21.87
CA SER A 189 -12.25 14.75 -21.28
C SER A 189 -11.06 15.12 -20.41
N PHE A 190 -10.59 14.20 -19.55
CA PHE A 190 -9.37 14.42 -18.75
C PHE A 190 -8.11 14.54 -19.62
N LYS A 191 -7.96 13.73 -20.66
CA LYS A 191 -6.84 13.87 -21.61
C LYS A 191 -6.84 15.23 -22.31
N LYS A 192 -8.02 15.68 -22.75
CA LYS A 192 -8.18 17.03 -23.33
C LYS A 192 -7.82 18.10 -22.30
N LEU A 193 -8.29 17.99 -21.06
CA LEU A 193 -7.96 18.94 -20.00
C LEU A 193 -6.44 19.01 -19.74
N ILE A 194 -5.75 17.87 -19.65
CA ILE A 194 -4.29 17.81 -19.48
C ILE A 194 -3.58 18.48 -20.66
N TYR A 195 -4.00 18.20 -21.90
CA TYR A 195 -3.46 18.86 -23.10
C TYR A 195 -3.66 20.38 -23.04
N TRP A 196 -4.85 20.84 -22.63
CA TRP A 196 -5.15 22.26 -22.49
C TRP A 196 -4.30 22.94 -21.41
N VAL A 197 -3.99 22.26 -20.30
CA VAL A 197 -3.20 22.85 -19.21
C VAL A 197 -1.69 22.84 -19.48
N PHE A 198 -1.15 21.80 -20.15
CA PHE A 198 0.31 21.62 -20.29
C PHE A 198 0.87 21.76 -21.70
N LEU A 199 0.09 21.38 -22.72
CA LEU A 199 0.56 21.26 -24.10
C LEU A 199 -0.03 22.34 -25.01
N MET A 200 -0.91 23.20 -24.48
CA MET A 200 -1.32 24.39 -25.20
C MET A 200 -0.12 25.30 -25.42
N PRO A 201 0.10 25.77 -26.66
CA PRO A 201 1.08 26.81 -26.93
C PRO A 201 0.81 28.00 -26.00
N LYS A 202 1.86 28.58 -25.38
CA LYS A 202 1.73 29.74 -24.49
C LYS A 202 0.91 30.88 -25.13
N ALA A 203 1.02 31.04 -26.45
CA ALA A 203 0.22 31.99 -27.23
C ALA A 203 -1.28 31.68 -27.20
N LEU A 204 -1.66 30.41 -27.28
CA LEU A 204 -3.05 29.96 -27.26
C LEU A 204 -3.65 30.08 -25.85
N ALA A 205 -2.87 29.72 -24.82
CA ALA A 205 -3.27 29.92 -23.42
C ALA A 205 -3.48 31.40 -23.09
N LYS A 206 -2.57 32.29 -23.52
CA LYS A 206 -2.72 33.74 -23.38
C LYS A 206 -3.98 34.27 -24.08
N ARG A 207 -4.29 33.75 -25.27
CA ARG A 207 -5.50 34.12 -26.03
C ARG A 207 -6.77 33.71 -25.30
N VAL A 208 -6.80 32.50 -24.73
CA VAL A 208 -7.95 31.96 -23.99
C VAL A 208 -8.16 32.71 -22.69
N VAL A 209 -7.09 32.93 -21.91
CA VAL A 209 -7.13 33.72 -20.67
C VAL A 209 -7.59 35.16 -20.95
N SER A 210 -7.04 35.81 -21.99
CA SER A 210 -7.46 37.16 -22.41
C SER A 210 -8.95 37.21 -22.76
N LYS A 211 -9.46 36.19 -23.45
CA LYS A 211 -10.87 36.09 -23.84
C LYS A 211 -11.77 35.90 -22.61
N ILE A 212 -11.39 35.04 -21.67
CA ILE A 212 -12.13 34.83 -20.40
C ILE A 212 -12.12 36.12 -19.57
N LEU A 213 -10.98 36.80 -19.42
CA LEU A 213 -10.90 38.07 -18.70
C LEU A 213 -11.74 39.19 -19.33
N ARG A 214 -11.92 39.18 -20.66
CA ARG A 214 -12.82 40.11 -21.35
C ARG A 214 -14.29 39.77 -21.10
N ILE A 215 -14.66 38.50 -21.17
CA ILE A 215 -16.03 38.03 -20.88
C ILE A 215 -16.42 38.36 -19.44
N LEU A 216 -15.50 38.18 -18.49
CA LEU A 216 -15.72 38.50 -17.08
C LEU A 216 -15.59 39.99 -16.74
N GLY A 217 -15.32 40.88 -17.72
CA GLY A 217 -15.10 42.32 -17.48
C GLY A 217 -13.81 42.68 -16.72
N LEU A 218 -13.02 41.68 -16.30
CA LEU A 218 -11.82 41.84 -15.47
C LEU A 218 -10.58 42.30 -16.25
N HIS A 219 -10.63 42.30 -17.58
CA HIS A 219 -9.50 42.68 -18.45
C HIS A 219 -8.95 44.07 -18.12
N GLY A 220 -9.81 45.04 -17.81
CA GLY A 220 -9.39 46.41 -17.46
C GLY A 220 -8.64 46.50 -16.13
N ILE A 221 -9.06 45.71 -15.14
CA ILE A 221 -8.46 45.65 -13.80
C ILE A 221 -7.07 45.01 -13.88
N VAL A 222 -6.97 43.86 -14.55
CA VAL A 222 -5.71 43.15 -14.76
C VAL A 222 -4.71 44.03 -15.51
N LYS A 223 -5.16 44.78 -16.54
CA LYS A 223 -4.31 45.72 -17.27
C LYS A 223 -3.78 46.85 -16.38
N LYS A 224 -4.60 47.42 -15.49
CA LYS A 224 -4.16 48.44 -14.52
C LYS A 224 -3.13 47.91 -13.53
N ILE A 225 -3.32 46.69 -13.02
CA ILE A 225 -2.38 46.03 -12.09
C ILE A 225 -1.04 45.75 -12.77
N LEU A 226 -1.06 45.21 -13.99
CA LEU A 226 0.15 44.96 -14.79
C LEU A 226 0.94 46.25 -15.03
N ILE A 227 0.28 47.34 -15.45
CA ILE A 227 0.96 48.62 -15.67
C ILE A 227 1.61 49.14 -14.38
N LYS A 228 0.98 48.96 -13.21
CA LYS A 228 1.56 49.32 -11.90
C LYS A 228 2.78 48.47 -11.54
N LEU A 229 2.76 47.17 -11.87
CA LEU A 229 3.88 46.25 -11.62
C LEU A 229 5.08 46.52 -12.53
N PHE A 230 4.83 46.84 -13.81
CA PHE A 230 5.90 47.09 -14.80
C PHE A 230 6.42 48.54 -14.81
N LYS A 231 5.74 49.51 -14.18
CA LYS A 231 6.25 50.87 -13.95
C LYS A 231 7.12 51.02 -12.68
N LYS A 232 7.27 49.95 -11.89
CA LYS A 232 8.08 49.92 -10.66
C LYS A 232 9.42 49.20 -10.83
N GLY A 233 9.81 48.89 -12.07
CA GLY A 233 11.14 48.40 -12.43
C GLY A 233 11.93 49.48 -13.14
#